data_AF-A0A8J6HYN7-F1
#
_entry.id   AF-A0A8J6HYN7-F1
#
_cell.length_a   1.000
_cell.length_b   1.000
_cell.length_c   1.000
_cell.angle_alpha   90.00
_cell.angle_beta   90.00
_cell.angle_gamma   90.00
#
_symmetry.space_group_name_H-M   'P 1'
#
loop_
_entity.id
_entity.type
_entity.pdbx_description
1 polymer ?
#
loop_
_entity_poly.entity_id
_entity_poly.type
_entity_poly.pdbx_seq_one_letter_code
_entity_poly.pdbx_strand_id
1 'polypeptide(L)'
;MRRRPPCSGARRSAVVASVLLAAAVAAPTAALAHADPSVVTVITDLRPALPPGATLAIGNDGDARTLLFLTNSTPTPLTVLTPDGAPFLQVSADGVYADLTSPFLRAPATLASKLTDRHWDKLSEQGRWAWADPRIDAPLPPDVDLPGGSAAGVVSRKVQILSTWKIGLRYGDQSVVATGANERRPFLGTVVTAVAQSPAAVTARVLQAPNPNLRLEVEPGTKLDVIGADGTVALRMRPAGSSMRADSAEYRLSRVALRLPSPPANRAWVPVGTATAVTFTDARLRAPTLDADTLASTDPVPLSGWELPVTVNGRAAELSGTHTWTPTLQKVAASRSWPFGPAASGGMALFGIGAFVLAAGVVLNRRPDRSLGLGNEAGAEGPQVGSAASALCDVRR
;
A
#
# COMPACT_ATOMS: atom_id res chain seq x y z
N MET A 1 27.11 -42.29 75.94
CA MET A 1 27.01 -42.39 74.47
C MET A 1 26.55 -41.05 73.91
N ARG A 2 27.44 -40.35 73.20
CA ARG A 2 27.18 -39.05 72.55
C ARG A 2 26.57 -39.30 71.16
N ARG A 3 25.45 -38.65 70.83
CA ARG A 3 25.01 -38.46 69.43
C ARG A 3 25.05 -36.96 69.12
N ARG A 4 25.98 -36.57 68.25
CA ARG A 4 26.00 -35.27 67.59
C ARG A 4 25.16 -35.35 66.30
N PRO A 5 24.45 -34.29 65.89
CA PRO A 5 23.82 -34.23 64.58
C PRO A 5 24.86 -33.91 63.48
N PRO A 6 24.67 -34.40 62.24
CA PRO A 6 25.52 -34.05 61.11
C PRO A 6 25.12 -32.67 60.54
N CYS A 7 26.13 -31.82 60.37
CA CYS A 7 26.11 -30.67 59.49
C CYS A 7 26.23 -31.15 58.04
N SER A 8 25.30 -30.74 57.18
CA SER A 8 25.46 -30.62 55.73
C SER A 8 24.54 -29.48 55.32
N GLY A 9 25.02 -28.35 54.81
CA GLY A 9 25.95 -28.20 53.71
C GLY A 9 25.19 -27.47 52.61
N ALA A 10 24.83 -26.21 52.87
CA ALA A 10 24.12 -25.35 51.93
C ALA A 10 25.02 -25.02 50.73
N ARG A 11 24.88 -25.77 49.63
CA ARG A 11 25.42 -25.38 48.33
C ARG A 11 24.47 -24.35 47.71
N ARG A 12 24.81 -23.07 47.86
CA ARG A 12 24.25 -22.00 47.04
C ARG A 12 24.85 -22.12 45.63
N SER A 13 24.14 -22.79 44.74
CA SER A 13 24.42 -22.71 43.31
C SER A 13 23.90 -21.37 42.79
N ALA A 14 24.80 -20.39 42.64
CA ALA A 14 24.53 -19.15 41.92
C ALA A 14 24.47 -19.48 40.42
N VAL A 15 23.27 -19.60 39.86
CA VAL A 15 23.05 -19.64 38.42
C VAL A 15 23.00 -18.19 37.94
N VAL A 16 24.12 -17.68 37.44
CA VAL A 16 24.19 -16.44 36.67
C VAL A 16 23.69 -16.77 35.26
N ALA A 17 22.40 -16.55 35.01
CA ALA A 17 21.82 -16.65 33.68
C ALA A 17 22.07 -15.33 32.93
N SER A 18 23.18 -15.28 32.20
CA SER A 18 23.48 -14.21 31.24
C SER A 18 22.60 -14.40 30.00
N VAL A 19 21.43 -13.74 29.96
CA VAL A 19 20.59 -13.63 28.77
C VAL A 19 21.17 -12.50 27.90
N LEU A 20 22.09 -12.85 27.01
CA LEU A 20 22.50 -11.99 25.90
C LEU A 20 21.42 -12.07 24.82
N LEU A 21 20.47 -11.14 24.87
CA LEU A 21 19.48 -10.93 23.83
C LEU A 21 20.18 -10.28 22.63
N ALA A 22 20.67 -11.10 21.71
CA ALA A 22 21.16 -10.64 20.42
C ALA A 22 19.97 -10.13 19.60
N ALA A 23 19.73 -8.82 19.65
CA ALA A 23 18.83 -8.14 18.72
C ALA A 23 19.44 -8.20 17.32
N ALA A 24 19.09 -9.27 16.59
CA ALA A 24 19.35 -9.35 15.16
C ALA A 24 18.56 -8.23 14.48
N VAL A 25 19.26 -7.17 14.07
CA VAL A 25 18.74 -6.10 13.21
C VAL A 25 18.48 -6.74 11.85
N ALA A 26 17.29 -7.31 11.68
CA ALA A 26 16.79 -7.71 10.38
C ALA A 26 16.61 -6.43 9.55
N ALA A 27 17.56 -6.15 8.66
CA ALA A 27 17.41 -5.09 7.67
C ALA A 27 16.12 -5.37 6.88
N PRO A 28 15.15 -4.43 6.85
CA PRO A 28 13.93 -4.63 6.09
C PRO A 28 14.30 -4.69 4.61
N THR A 29 14.20 -5.89 4.03
CA THR A 29 14.18 -6.05 2.57
C THR A 29 12.90 -5.41 2.05
N ALA A 30 13.00 -4.16 1.60
CA ALA A 30 11.92 -3.50 0.89
C ALA A 30 11.70 -4.23 -0.44
N ALA A 31 10.68 -5.09 -0.52
CA ALA A 31 10.20 -5.64 -1.77
C ALA A 31 9.54 -4.51 -2.58
N LEU A 32 10.30 -3.88 -3.48
CA LEU A 32 9.87 -2.79 -4.33
C LEU A 32 9.41 -3.35 -5.68
N ALA A 33 8.12 -3.69 -5.78
CA ALA A 33 7.45 -3.93 -7.05
C ALA A 33 6.27 -2.97 -7.16
N HIS A 34 6.56 -1.68 -7.25
CA HIS A 34 5.55 -0.62 -7.46
C HIS A 34 6.02 0.22 -8.66
N ALA A 35 5.08 0.71 -9.46
CA ALA A 35 5.34 1.61 -10.59
C ALA A 35 6.31 2.72 -10.18
N ASP A 36 7.26 3.08 -11.06
CA ASP A 36 8.29 4.09 -10.78
C ASP A 36 7.61 5.40 -10.34
N PRO A 37 7.66 5.79 -9.05
CA PRO A 37 6.94 6.96 -8.54
C PRO A 37 7.51 8.27 -9.09
N SER A 38 8.59 8.20 -9.89
CA SER A 38 9.16 9.37 -10.56
C SER A 38 8.34 9.89 -11.73
N VAL A 39 7.50 9.06 -12.37
CA VAL A 39 6.73 9.52 -13.53
C VAL A 39 5.42 10.15 -13.08
N VAL A 40 5.26 11.44 -13.35
CA VAL A 40 4.06 12.22 -13.03
C VAL A 40 3.52 12.90 -14.26
N THR A 41 2.20 13.00 -14.34
CA THR A 41 1.51 13.76 -15.39
C THR A 41 1.15 15.14 -14.84
N VAL A 42 1.45 16.19 -15.60
CA VAL A 42 1.14 17.58 -15.21
C VAL A 42 0.41 18.33 -16.31
N ILE A 43 -0.54 19.19 -15.93
CA ILE A 43 -1.09 20.23 -16.82
C ILE A 43 -0.09 21.38 -16.78
N THR A 44 0.45 21.74 -17.94
CA THR A 44 1.39 22.87 -18.06
C THR A 44 0.67 24.18 -18.38
N ASP A 45 -0.44 24.10 -19.11
CA ASP A 45 -1.17 25.29 -19.57
C ASP A 45 -2.63 24.96 -19.89
N LEU A 46 -3.50 25.96 -19.74
CA LEU A 46 -4.92 25.88 -20.04
C LEU A 46 -5.38 27.23 -20.60
N ARG A 47 -5.60 27.28 -21.92
CA ARG A 47 -5.84 28.55 -22.63
C ARG A 47 -7.10 28.56 -23.49
N PRO A 48 -7.95 29.60 -23.34
CA PRO A 48 -7.99 30.52 -22.20
C PRO A 48 -8.29 29.76 -20.90
N ALA A 49 -8.06 30.41 -19.75
CA ALA A 49 -8.42 29.82 -18.46
C ALA A 49 -9.92 29.51 -18.41
N LEU A 50 -10.28 28.40 -17.75
CA LEU A 50 -11.68 28.07 -17.52
C LEU A 50 -12.33 29.09 -16.58
N PRO A 51 -13.62 29.41 -16.78
CA PRO A 51 -14.33 30.33 -15.89
C PRO A 51 -14.58 29.72 -14.51
N PRO A 52 -14.90 30.56 -13.50
CA PRO A 52 -15.28 30.07 -12.18
C PRO A 52 -16.39 29.02 -12.24
N GLY A 53 -16.22 27.92 -11.50
CA GLY A 53 -17.15 26.79 -11.50
C GLY A 53 -16.79 25.66 -12.47
N ALA A 54 -15.84 25.87 -13.38
CA ALA A 54 -15.29 24.82 -14.25
C ALA A 54 -13.80 24.58 -13.96
N THR A 55 -13.40 23.32 -13.75
CA THR A 55 -12.01 22.94 -13.48
C THR A 55 -11.61 21.68 -14.24
N LEU A 56 -10.33 21.64 -14.62
CA LEU A 56 -9.63 20.46 -15.10
C LEU A 56 -8.46 20.19 -14.16
N ALA A 57 -8.35 18.97 -13.65
CA ALA A 57 -7.27 18.54 -12.78
C ALA A 57 -6.75 17.16 -13.20
N ILE A 58 -5.53 16.83 -12.78
CA ILE A 58 -4.97 15.49 -12.87
C ILE A 58 -5.04 14.84 -11.49
N GLY A 59 -5.37 13.55 -11.46
CA GLY A 59 -5.18 12.73 -10.27
C GLY A 59 -4.94 11.27 -10.67
N ASN A 60 -4.88 10.40 -9.67
CA ASN A 60 -4.68 8.97 -9.88
C ASN A 60 -5.85 8.18 -9.28
N ASP A 61 -6.25 7.08 -9.92
CA ASP A 61 -7.37 6.24 -9.50
C ASP A 61 -7.06 5.23 -8.39
N GLY A 62 -5.95 5.40 -7.67
CA GLY A 62 -5.46 4.41 -6.70
C GLY A 62 -4.79 3.19 -7.36
N ASP A 63 -5.07 2.92 -8.64
CA ASP A 63 -4.41 1.93 -9.50
C ASP A 63 -3.15 2.48 -10.19
N ALA A 64 -2.73 3.69 -9.81
CA ALA A 64 -1.66 4.45 -10.44
C ALA A 64 -1.93 4.78 -11.92
N ARG A 65 -3.19 4.68 -12.39
CA ARG A 65 -3.55 5.23 -13.70
C ARG A 65 -3.79 6.72 -13.54
N THR A 66 -3.26 7.49 -14.47
CA THR A 66 -3.53 8.92 -14.54
C THR A 66 -4.95 9.13 -15.03
N LEU A 67 -5.76 9.85 -14.25
CA LEU A 67 -7.08 10.31 -14.66
C LEU A 67 -7.09 11.82 -14.78
N LEU A 68 -7.85 12.31 -15.76
CA LEU A 68 -8.29 13.69 -15.80
C LEU A 68 -9.61 13.81 -15.06
N PHE A 69 -9.69 14.78 -14.17
CA PHE A 69 -10.88 15.12 -13.40
C PHE A 69 -11.43 16.43 -13.96
N LEU A 70 -12.66 16.37 -14.45
CA LEU A 70 -13.43 17.53 -14.83
C LEU A 70 -14.52 17.78 -13.79
N THR A 71 -14.66 19.03 -13.37
CA THR A 71 -15.84 19.49 -12.64
C THR A 71 -16.39 20.73 -13.33
N ASN A 72 -17.72 20.82 -13.40
CA ASN A 72 -18.41 21.98 -13.94
C ASN A 72 -19.75 22.17 -13.23
N SER A 73 -19.85 23.20 -12.38
CA SER A 73 -21.07 23.56 -11.68
C SER A 73 -21.93 24.59 -12.42
N THR A 74 -21.56 24.94 -13.65
CA THR A 74 -22.28 25.92 -14.47
C THR A 74 -23.21 25.23 -15.47
N PRO A 75 -24.29 25.88 -15.93
CA PRO A 75 -25.14 25.33 -16.99
C PRO A 75 -24.45 25.28 -18.36
N THR A 76 -23.38 26.06 -18.56
CA THR A 76 -22.64 26.06 -19.83
C THR A 76 -21.78 24.80 -19.92
N PRO A 77 -21.95 23.96 -20.96
CA PRO A 77 -21.23 22.69 -21.05
C PRO A 77 -19.74 22.89 -21.30
N LEU A 78 -18.92 22.15 -20.56
CA LEU A 78 -17.52 21.92 -20.84
C LEU A 78 -17.39 20.61 -21.61
N THR A 79 -17.05 20.72 -22.89
CA THR A 79 -16.97 19.62 -23.84
C THR A 79 -15.51 19.21 -24.04
N VAL A 80 -15.22 17.92 -24.01
CA VAL A 80 -13.93 17.35 -24.38
C VAL A 80 -13.97 16.88 -25.83
N LEU A 81 -12.94 17.22 -26.58
CA LEU A 81 -12.80 16.92 -27.99
C LEU A 81 -11.77 15.82 -28.22
N THR A 82 -12.04 14.97 -29.22
CA THR A 82 -11.07 14.06 -29.82
C THR A 82 -10.02 14.85 -30.62
N PRO A 83 -8.92 14.23 -31.09
CA PRO A 83 -7.89 14.90 -31.90
C PRO A 83 -8.40 15.52 -33.21
N ASP A 84 -9.41 14.92 -33.83
CA ASP A 84 -10.12 15.41 -35.02
C ASP A 84 -11.17 16.48 -34.70
N GLY A 85 -11.36 16.82 -33.41
CA GLY A 85 -12.24 17.89 -32.96
C GLY A 85 -13.68 17.46 -32.68
N ALA A 86 -14.01 16.17 -32.82
CA ALA A 86 -15.34 15.67 -32.49
C ALA A 86 -15.56 15.68 -30.96
N PRO A 87 -16.74 16.11 -30.47
CA PRO A 87 -17.05 16.04 -29.06
C PRO A 87 -17.33 14.59 -28.64
N PHE A 88 -16.82 14.17 -27.48
CA PHE A 88 -17.13 12.83 -26.95
C PHE A 88 -17.51 12.80 -25.46
N LEU A 89 -17.28 13.89 -24.73
CA LEU A 89 -17.65 14.02 -23.32
C LEU A 89 -18.12 15.45 -23.07
N GLN A 90 -19.20 15.62 -22.33
CA GLN A 90 -19.75 16.91 -21.91
C GLN A 90 -20.04 16.88 -20.41
N VAL A 91 -19.60 17.91 -19.70
CA VAL A 91 -19.83 18.08 -18.26
C VAL A 91 -20.46 19.45 -18.03
N SER A 92 -21.61 19.49 -17.36
CA SER A 92 -22.33 20.69 -16.95
C SER A 92 -23.02 20.48 -15.60
N ALA A 93 -23.70 21.51 -15.08
CA ALA A 93 -24.54 21.42 -13.89
C ALA A 93 -25.64 20.34 -14.01
N ASP A 94 -26.10 20.04 -15.24
CA ASP A 94 -27.15 19.05 -15.49
C ASP A 94 -26.63 17.60 -15.44
N GLY A 95 -25.31 17.41 -15.46
CA GLY A 95 -24.68 16.10 -15.37
C GLY A 95 -23.53 15.88 -16.34
N VAL A 96 -23.24 14.61 -16.59
CA VAL A 96 -22.23 14.16 -17.57
C VAL A 96 -22.92 13.40 -18.68
N TYR A 97 -22.66 13.83 -19.91
CA TYR A 97 -23.07 13.15 -21.12
C TYR A 97 -21.84 12.69 -21.88
N ALA A 98 -21.89 11.53 -22.51
CA ALA A 98 -20.77 11.04 -23.30
C ALA A 98 -21.24 10.30 -24.55
N ASP A 99 -20.40 10.34 -25.56
CA ASP A 99 -20.52 9.53 -26.74
C ASP A 99 -19.94 8.14 -26.49
N LEU A 100 -20.85 7.17 -26.38
CA LEU A 100 -20.51 5.78 -26.07
C LEU A 100 -19.88 5.04 -27.25
N THR A 101 -19.93 5.62 -28.45
CA THR A 101 -19.28 5.09 -29.64
C THR A 101 -17.85 5.59 -29.81
N SER A 102 -17.46 6.63 -29.05
CA SER A 102 -16.13 7.22 -29.15
C SER A 102 -15.05 6.32 -28.56
N PRO A 103 -13.96 6.01 -29.30
CA PRO A 103 -12.84 5.23 -28.76
C PRO A 103 -12.06 5.97 -27.66
N PHE A 104 -12.30 7.28 -27.49
CA PHE A 104 -11.70 8.08 -26.41
C PHE A 104 -12.44 7.92 -25.08
N LEU A 105 -13.67 7.42 -25.08
CA LEU A 105 -14.39 7.09 -23.86
C LEU A 105 -13.95 5.73 -23.33
N ARG A 106 -12.79 5.69 -22.66
CA ARG A 106 -12.33 4.50 -21.90
C ARG A 106 -13.14 4.36 -20.62
N ALA A 107 -14.37 3.88 -20.78
CA ALA A 107 -15.31 3.70 -19.70
C ALA A 107 -14.82 2.60 -18.73
N PRO A 108 -15.00 2.76 -17.40
CA PRO A 108 -14.76 1.67 -16.46
C PRO A 108 -15.63 0.46 -16.81
N ALA A 109 -15.21 -0.76 -16.44
CA ALA A 109 -15.93 -2.00 -16.76
C ALA A 109 -17.41 -1.98 -16.35
N THR A 110 -17.76 -1.21 -15.32
CA THR A 110 -19.14 -0.99 -14.87
C THR A 110 -20.03 -0.28 -15.89
N LEU A 111 -19.45 0.42 -16.86
CA LEU A 111 -20.13 1.07 -17.98
C LEU A 111 -20.01 0.26 -19.27
N ALA A 112 -19.20 -0.81 -19.30
CA ALA A 112 -19.04 -1.63 -20.50
C ALA A 112 -20.37 -2.25 -20.97
N SER A 113 -21.27 -2.59 -20.03
CA SER A 113 -22.62 -3.09 -20.35
C SER A 113 -23.56 -2.02 -20.92
N LYS A 114 -23.20 -0.75 -20.83
CA LYS A 114 -23.94 0.38 -21.40
C LYS A 114 -23.38 0.85 -22.74
N LEU A 115 -22.20 0.36 -23.15
CA LEU A 115 -21.67 0.62 -24.48
C LEU A 115 -22.64 0.00 -25.48
N THR A 116 -23.40 0.87 -26.13
CA THR A 116 -24.45 0.56 -27.11
C THR A 116 -24.15 1.33 -28.38
N ASP A 117 -24.89 1.09 -29.46
CA ASP A 117 -24.82 1.90 -30.68
C ASP A 117 -25.35 3.34 -30.49
N ARG A 118 -25.63 3.78 -29.25
CA ARG A 118 -26.10 5.13 -28.94
C ARG A 118 -24.92 6.10 -28.83
N HIS A 119 -24.98 7.16 -29.62
CA HIS A 119 -23.91 8.17 -29.76
C HIS A 119 -23.89 9.23 -28.65
N TRP A 120 -24.91 9.35 -27.79
CA TRP A 120 -24.89 10.23 -26.61
C TRP A 120 -25.83 9.73 -25.52
N ASP A 121 -25.30 9.49 -24.32
CA ASP A 121 -26.11 9.12 -23.16
C ASP A 121 -25.62 9.79 -21.88
N LYS A 122 -26.50 9.89 -20.88
CA LYS A 122 -26.18 10.46 -19.58
C LYS A 122 -25.48 9.44 -18.70
N LEU A 123 -24.25 9.72 -18.30
CA LEU A 123 -23.42 8.86 -17.46
C LEU A 123 -23.57 9.17 -15.96
N SER A 124 -23.86 10.43 -15.61
CA SER A 124 -23.91 10.91 -14.24
C SER A 124 -24.89 12.08 -14.11
N GLU A 125 -25.58 12.15 -12.98
CA GLU A 125 -26.37 13.31 -12.56
C GLU A 125 -25.51 14.44 -11.97
N GLN A 126 -24.26 14.15 -11.66
CA GLN A 126 -23.34 15.12 -11.07
C GLN A 126 -22.50 15.76 -12.17
N GLY A 127 -22.31 17.08 -12.13
CA GLY A 127 -21.42 17.83 -13.02
C GLY A 127 -19.92 17.59 -12.76
N ARG A 128 -19.53 16.32 -12.62
CA ARG A 128 -18.13 15.91 -12.45
C ARG A 128 -17.90 14.54 -13.08
N TRP A 129 -16.74 14.40 -13.71
CA TRP A 129 -16.32 13.15 -14.34
C TRP A 129 -14.83 12.94 -14.18
N ALA A 130 -14.41 11.68 -14.19
CA ALA A 130 -13.01 11.30 -14.31
C ALA A 130 -12.85 10.29 -15.44
N TRP A 131 -11.84 10.45 -16.29
CA TRP A 131 -11.53 9.49 -17.36
C TRP A 131 -10.02 9.37 -17.59
N ALA A 132 -9.62 8.22 -18.14
CA ALA A 132 -8.27 7.99 -18.63
C ALA A 132 -8.21 8.40 -20.11
N ASP A 133 -7.45 9.44 -20.42
CA ASP A 133 -7.31 9.93 -21.79
C ASP A 133 -6.15 9.21 -22.50
N PRO A 134 -6.38 8.53 -23.63
CA PRO A 134 -5.31 7.80 -24.32
C PRO A 134 -4.17 8.70 -24.82
N ARG A 135 -4.36 10.03 -24.90
CA ARG A 135 -3.30 10.97 -25.26
C ARG A 135 -2.28 11.17 -24.13
N ILE A 136 -2.68 10.91 -22.88
CA ILE A 136 -1.78 10.99 -21.72
C ILE A 136 -0.95 9.70 -21.63
N ASP A 137 -1.56 8.56 -21.88
CA ASP A 137 -0.90 7.24 -21.81
C ASP A 137 -0.10 6.89 -23.08
N ALA A 138 0.36 7.90 -23.84
CA ALA A 138 1.16 7.65 -25.04
C ALA A 138 2.40 6.83 -24.66
N PRO A 139 2.68 5.70 -25.36
CA PRO A 139 3.83 4.87 -25.04
C PRO A 139 5.08 5.72 -25.06
N LEU A 140 5.92 5.55 -24.04
CA LEU A 140 7.20 6.23 -23.98
C LEU A 140 8.02 5.84 -25.22
N PRO A 141 8.75 6.79 -25.84
CA PRO A 141 9.68 6.47 -26.90
C PRO A 141 10.61 5.32 -26.46
N PRO A 142 10.89 4.33 -27.32
CA PRO A 142 11.67 3.14 -26.94
C PRO A 142 13.11 3.46 -26.52
N ASP A 143 13.61 4.65 -26.86
CA ASP A 143 14.90 5.21 -26.51
C ASP A 143 14.90 5.99 -25.18
N VAL A 144 13.74 6.17 -24.54
CA VAL A 144 13.68 6.57 -23.13
C VAL A 144 14.11 5.37 -22.31
N ASP A 145 15.42 5.24 -22.14
CA ASP A 145 16.01 4.33 -21.19
C ASP A 145 15.54 4.79 -19.80
N LEU A 146 14.50 4.13 -19.28
CA LEU A 146 14.10 4.28 -17.90
C LEU A 146 15.15 3.50 -17.10
N PRO A 147 16.07 4.15 -16.36
CA PRO A 147 16.96 3.46 -15.42
C PRO A 147 16.13 2.89 -14.26
N GLY A 148 15.33 1.87 -14.56
CA GLY A 148 14.82 0.86 -13.65
C GLY A 148 15.65 -0.42 -13.74
N GLY A 149 16.60 -0.51 -14.68
CA GLY A 149 17.53 -1.62 -14.83
C GLY A 149 18.99 -1.16 -14.86
N SER A 150 19.65 -1.21 -13.71
CA SER A 150 21.03 -1.71 -13.62
C SER A 150 22.18 -0.97 -14.34
N ALA A 151 22.23 0.36 -14.26
CA ALA A 151 23.52 1.06 -14.27
C ALA A 151 23.56 2.06 -13.12
N ALA A 152 24.06 1.59 -11.97
CA ALA A 152 24.34 2.45 -10.81
C ALA A 152 25.28 3.58 -11.24
N GLY A 153 24.81 4.83 -11.28
CA GLY A 153 25.76 5.93 -11.49
C GLY A 153 25.21 7.33 -11.73
N VAL A 154 24.03 7.50 -12.34
CA VAL A 154 23.57 8.87 -12.67
C VAL A 154 22.08 9.03 -12.41
N VAL A 155 21.72 9.39 -11.17
CA VAL A 155 20.39 9.93 -10.89
C VAL A 155 20.37 11.37 -11.38
N SER A 156 19.78 11.62 -12.55
CA SER A 156 19.56 12.98 -13.04
C SER A 156 18.64 13.71 -12.06
N ARG A 157 19.11 14.82 -11.46
CA ARG A 157 18.28 15.71 -10.62
C ARG A 157 17.35 16.62 -11.44
N LYS A 158 17.45 16.58 -12.78
CA LYS A 158 16.62 17.41 -13.64
C LYS A 158 15.32 16.68 -13.93
N VAL A 159 14.21 17.42 -13.89
CA VAL A 159 12.95 16.97 -14.47
C VAL A 159 13.18 16.67 -15.95
N GLN A 160 12.85 15.45 -16.37
CA GLN A 160 12.92 15.03 -17.76
C GLN A 160 11.50 15.01 -18.32
N ILE A 161 11.25 15.77 -19.38
CA ILE A 161 9.98 15.66 -20.12
C ILE A 161 10.06 14.38 -20.96
N LEU A 162 9.20 13.42 -20.65
CA LEU A 162 9.13 12.15 -21.35
C LEU A 162 8.26 12.23 -22.60
N SER A 163 7.12 12.92 -22.47
CA SER A 163 6.22 13.22 -23.58
C SER A 163 5.38 14.46 -23.26
N THR A 164 4.83 15.07 -24.30
CA THR A 164 3.87 16.18 -24.19
C THR A 164 2.53 15.74 -24.76
N TRP A 165 1.44 16.25 -24.21
CA TRP A 165 0.09 15.97 -24.69
C TRP A 165 -0.73 17.24 -24.81
N LYS A 166 -1.77 17.17 -25.64
CA LYS A 166 -2.71 18.25 -25.92
C LYS A 166 -4.13 17.72 -26.00
N ILE A 167 -5.04 18.39 -25.30
CA ILE A 167 -6.46 18.05 -25.27
C ILE A 167 -7.27 19.28 -25.70
N GLY A 168 -8.06 19.11 -26.74
CA GLY A 168 -9.05 20.11 -27.17
C GLY A 168 -10.25 20.07 -26.23
N LEU A 169 -10.68 21.25 -25.79
CA LEU A 169 -11.85 21.48 -24.97
C LEU A 169 -12.69 22.59 -25.61
N ARG A 170 -13.97 22.65 -25.23
CA ARG A 170 -14.85 23.76 -25.58
C ARG A 170 -15.77 24.09 -24.41
N TYR A 171 -15.79 25.34 -23.98
CA TYR A 171 -16.70 25.84 -22.94
C TYR A 171 -17.76 26.73 -23.59
N GLY A 172 -18.99 26.22 -23.75
CA GLY A 172 -19.99 26.86 -24.62
C GLY A 172 -19.49 26.90 -26.07
N ASP A 173 -19.28 28.10 -26.60
CA ASP A 173 -18.69 28.32 -27.93
C ASP A 173 -17.18 28.61 -27.90
N GLN A 174 -16.60 28.78 -26.72
CA GLN A 174 -15.19 29.15 -26.57
C GLN A 174 -14.29 27.92 -26.65
N SER A 175 -13.39 27.89 -27.63
CA SER A 175 -12.34 26.87 -27.70
C SER A 175 -11.34 27.05 -26.56
N VAL A 176 -11.00 25.94 -25.89
CA VAL A 176 -10.00 25.87 -24.84
C VAL A 176 -9.02 24.75 -25.18
N VAL A 177 -7.75 24.95 -24.89
CA VAL A 177 -6.72 23.91 -25.07
C VAL A 177 -6.04 23.67 -23.74
N ALA A 178 -6.04 22.42 -23.30
CA ALA A 178 -5.19 21.96 -22.21
C ALA A 178 -3.93 21.33 -22.81
N THR A 179 -2.76 21.78 -22.37
CA THR A 179 -1.50 21.11 -22.66
C THR A 179 -0.85 20.62 -21.38
N GLY A 180 -0.04 19.58 -21.51
CA GLY A 180 0.72 19.07 -20.40
C GLY A 180 1.84 18.15 -20.83
N ALA A 181 2.45 17.52 -19.83
CA ALA A 181 3.58 16.63 -20.02
C ALA A 181 3.51 15.44 -19.07
N ASN A 182 4.09 14.34 -19.52
CA ASN A 182 4.55 13.27 -18.63
C ASN A 182 6.00 13.60 -18.27
N GLU A 183 6.23 13.90 -17.00
CA GLU A 183 7.52 14.27 -16.46
C GLU A 183 8.09 13.11 -15.66
N ARG A 184 9.36 12.81 -15.84
CA ARG A 184 10.13 12.03 -14.88
C ARG A 184 10.84 12.96 -13.93
N ARG A 185 10.47 12.90 -12.66
CA ARG A 185 11.07 13.67 -11.58
C ARG A 185 12.10 12.82 -10.85
N PRO A 186 13.28 13.35 -10.50
CA PRO A 186 14.23 12.58 -9.70
C PRO A 186 13.58 12.02 -8.45
N PHE A 187 13.82 10.73 -8.17
CA PHE A 187 13.52 10.17 -6.87
C PHE A 187 14.58 10.67 -5.88
N LEU A 188 14.25 11.73 -5.13
CA LEU A 188 15.20 12.38 -4.21
C LEU A 188 15.41 11.57 -2.92
N GLY A 189 14.50 10.66 -2.59
CA GLY A 189 14.48 9.94 -1.32
C GLY A 189 13.09 9.42 -0.98
N THR A 190 12.98 8.85 0.21
CA THR A 190 11.72 8.32 0.74
C THR A 190 11.51 8.77 2.17
N VAL A 191 10.26 8.93 2.60
CA VAL A 191 9.95 9.06 4.02
C VAL A 191 9.76 7.66 4.60
N VAL A 192 10.63 7.30 5.55
CA VAL A 192 10.51 6.07 6.33
C VAL A 192 9.65 6.36 7.54
N THR A 193 8.54 5.63 7.66
CA THR A 193 7.68 5.67 8.85
C THR A 193 8.00 4.46 9.72
N ALA A 194 8.43 4.64 10.96
CA ALA A 194 8.85 3.54 11.84
C ALA A 194 8.09 3.57 13.17
N VAL A 195 7.95 2.40 13.81
CA VAL A 195 7.52 2.30 15.22
C VAL A 195 8.72 2.55 16.11
N ALA A 196 8.58 3.45 17.07
CA ALA A 196 9.59 3.72 18.09
C ALA A 196 9.25 3.01 19.41
N GLN A 197 7.97 3.01 19.80
CA GLN A 197 7.51 2.40 21.04
C GLN A 197 6.23 1.60 20.83
N SER A 198 6.15 0.45 21.50
CA SER A 198 4.96 -0.39 21.56
C SER A 198 4.67 -0.86 22.98
N PRO A 199 3.40 -0.93 23.42
CA PRO A 199 3.03 -1.51 24.70
C PRO A 199 3.47 -2.97 24.83
N ALA A 200 3.64 -3.44 26.06
CA ALA A 200 3.87 -4.86 26.33
C ALA A 200 2.73 -5.71 25.74
N ALA A 201 3.07 -6.93 25.29
CA ALA A 201 2.18 -7.87 24.59
C ALA A 201 1.65 -7.41 23.22
N VAL A 202 2.11 -6.27 22.69
CA VAL A 202 1.78 -5.77 21.35
C VAL A 202 3.06 -5.62 20.54
N THR A 203 3.12 -6.28 19.39
CA THR A 203 4.15 -6.04 18.36
C THR A 203 3.54 -5.21 17.25
N ALA A 204 4.13 -4.06 16.96
CA ALA A 204 3.68 -3.17 15.90
C ALA A 204 4.77 -3.02 14.83
N ARG A 205 4.35 -3.02 13.55
CA ARG A 205 5.24 -2.82 12.40
C ARG A 205 4.56 -1.95 11.36
N VAL A 206 5.28 -0.97 10.83
CA VAL A 206 4.79 -0.17 9.71
C VAL A 206 5.20 -0.82 8.40
N LEU A 207 4.23 -1.11 7.55
CA LEU A 207 4.41 -1.55 6.18
C LEU A 207 4.50 -0.30 5.29
N GLN A 208 5.67 -0.04 4.72
CA GLN A 208 5.89 1.14 3.87
C GLN A 208 5.03 1.07 2.62
N ALA A 209 4.29 2.14 2.35
CA ALA A 209 3.45 2.34 1.18
C ALA A 209 3.16 3.86 1.06
N PRO A 210 2.64 4.36 -0.07
CA PRO A 210 2.25 5.78 -0.19
C PRO A 210 1.29 6.25 0.92
N ASN A 211 0.43 5.33 1.39
CA ASN A 211 -0.26 5.45 2.67
C ASN A 211 0.21 4.30 3.57
N PRO A 212 1.12 4.53 4.54
CA PRO A 212 1.67 3.46 5.36
C PRO A 212 0.58 2.69 6.10
N ASN A 213 0.74 1.37 6.19
CA ASN A 213 -0.16 0.51 6.94
C ASN A 213 0.51 0.09 8.26
N LEU A 214 -0.26 0.02 9.34
CA LEU A 214 0.18 -0.52 10.61
C LEU A 214 -0.29 -1.97 10.73
N ARG A 215 0.67 -2.88 10.87
CA ARG A 215 0.42 -4.26 11.27
C ARG A 215 0.60 -4.37 12.77
N LEU A 216 -0.46 -4.81 13.44
CA LEU A 216 -0.47 -5.10 14.87
C LEU A 216 -0.58 -6.60 15.07
N GLU A 217 0.25 -7.12 15.96
CA GLU A 217 0.21 -8.49 16.45
C GLU A 217 0.14 -8.47 17.98
N VAL A 218 -0.69 -9.31 18.56
CA VAL A 218 -0.86 -9.40 20.02
C VAL A 218 -0.71 -10.83 20.51
N GLU A 219 -0.24 -11.00 21.74
CA GLU A 219 -0.17 -12.32 22.38
C GLU A 219 -1.58 -12.93 22.53
N PRO A 220 -1.74 -14.26 22.42
CA PRO A 220 -3.02 -14.93 22.61
C PRO A 220 -3.72 -14.53 23.91
N GLY A 221 -5.00 -14.17 23.82
CA GLY A 221 -5.82 -13.75 24.97
C GLY A 221 -5.76 -12.25 25.28
N THR A 222 -4.81 -11.51 24.71
CA THR A 222 -4.71 -10.05 24.86
C THR A 222 -5.92 -9.36 24.21
N LYS A 223 -6.50 -8.39 24.92
CA LYS A 223 -7.53 -7.50 24.39
C LYS A 223 -6.88 -6.17 24.03
N LEU A 224 -6.99 -5.76 22.78
CA LEU A 224 -6.49 -4.47 22.30
C LEU A 224 -7.63 -3.64 21.73
N ASP A 225 -7.75 -2.39 22.14
CA ASP A 225 -8.58 -1.37 21.50
C ASP A 225 -7.70 -0.27 20.95
N VAL A 226 -7.88 0.08 19.67
CA VAL A 226 -7.24 1.25 19.07
C VAL A 226 -8.23 2.40 19.08
N ILE A 227 -7.80 3.53 19.60
CA ILE A 227 -8.61 4.75 19.66
C ILE A 227 -8.37 5.53 18.35
N GLY A 228 -9.46 5.73 17.60
CA GLY A 228 -9.46 6.47 16.35
C GLY A 228 -9.20 7.95 16.55
N ALA A 229 -8.99 8.67 15.44
CA ALA A 229 -8.77 10.13 15.47
C ALA A 229 -9.95 10.92 16.06
N ASP A 230 -11.15 10.32 16.11
CA ASP A 230 -12.35 10.91 16.72
C ASP A 230 -12.48 10.66 18.23
N GLY A 231 -11.47 10.03 18.85
CA GLY A 231 -11.46 9.68 20.27
C GLY A 231 -12.30 8.46 20.64
N THR A 232 -12.91 7.77 19.67
CA THR A 232 -13.70 6.55 19.90
C THR A 232 -12.92 5.29 19.52
N VAL A 233 -13.34 4.12 20.02
CA VAL A 233 -12.67 2.86 19.64
C VAL A 233 -12.95 2.55 18.17
N ALA A 234 -11.91 2.59 17.33
CA ALA A 234 -11.99 2.34 15.90
C ALA A 234 -11.74 0.87 15.54
N LEU A 235 -10.85 0.20 16.27
CA LEU A 235 -10.46 -1.20 16.07
C LEU A 235 -10.45 -1.95 17.41
N ARG A 236 -10.89 -3.21 17.40
CA ARG A 236 -10.89 -4.13 18.53
C ARG A 236 -10.23 -5.44 18.12
N MET A 237 -9.25 -5.90 18.88
CA MET A 237 -8.73 -7.27 18.81
C MET A 237 -9.21 -8.03 20.05
N ARG A 238 -9.83 -9.19 19.81
CA ARG A 238 -10.43 -10.06 20.84
C ARG A 238 -10.08 -11.53 20.52
N PRO A 239 -10.24 -12.46 21.48
CA PRO A 239 -10.07 -13.89 21.20
C PRO A 239 -10.91 -14.43 20.05
N ALA A 240 -12.08 -13.82 19.78
CA ALA A 240 -12.96 -14.20 18.67
C ALA A 240 -12.54 -13.64 17.29
N GLY A 241 -11.59 -12.71 17.24
CA GLY A 241 -11.19 -12.03 16.00
C GLY A 241 -10.91 -10.54 16.18
N SER A 242 -10.47 -9.90 15.10
CA SER A 242 -10.30 -8.45 15.04
C SER A 242 -11.40 -7.80 14.19
N SER A 243 -11.96 -6.70 14.69
CA SER A 243 -13.00 -5.94 14.01
C SER A 243 -12.76 -4.44 14.06
N MET A 244 -13.27 -3.74 13.05
CA MET A 244 -13.24 -2.27 12.97
C MET A 244 -14.64 -1.70 12.82
N ARG A 245 -14.85 -0.47 13.29
CA ARG A 245 -16.09 0.26 13.05
C ARG A 245 -16.18 0.68 11.59
N ALA A 246 -17.30 0.39 10.93
CA ALA A 246 -17.53 0.74 9.54
C ALA A 246 -17.51 2.26 9.27
N ASP A 247 -17.87 3.07 10.27
CA ASP A 247 -17.85 4.52 10.20
C ASP A 247 -16.54 5.19 10.62
N SER A 248 -15.54 4.42 11.08
CA SER A 248 -14.26 5.01 11.49
C SER A 248 -13.45 5.51 10.28
N ALA A 249 -12.62 6.52 10.51
CA ALA A 249 -11.74 7.06 9.47
C ALA A 249 -10.72 6.01 9.01
N GLU A 250 -10.20 5.22 9.94
CA GLU A 250 -9.22 4.17 9.73
C GLU A 250 -9.78 3.06 8.84
N TYR A 251 -11.05 2.67 9.04
CA TYR A 251 -11.69 1.66 8.20
C TYR A 251 -11.89 2.16 6.77
N ARG A 252 -12.35 3.41 6.61
CA ARG A 252 -12.47 4.05 5.29
C ARG A 252 -11.12 4.12 4.58
N LEU A 253 -10.08 4.58 5.27
CA LEU A 253 -8.72 4.67 4.72
C LEU A 253 -8.18 3.29 4.33
N SER A 254 -8.37 2.28 5.17
CA SER A 254 -7.93 0.91 4.88
C SER A 254 -8.63 0.35 3.64
N ARG A 255 -9.93 0.64 3.46
CA ARG A 255 -10.65 0.24 2.25
C ARG A 255 -10.17 0.98 1.01
N VAL A 256 -9.89 2.27 1.11
CA VAL A 256 -9.29 3.04 0.01
C VAL A 256 -7.92 2.47 -0.36
N ALA A 257 -7.07 2.15 0.62
CA ALA A 257 -5.76 1.54 0.40
C ALA A 257 -5.87 0.16 -0.28
N LEU A 258 -6.91 -0.61 0.05
CA LEU A 258 -7.23 -1.92 -0.55
C LEU A 258 -8.12 -1.84 -1.80
N ARG A 259 -8.47 -0.63 -2.27
CA ARG A 259 -9.35 -0.39 -3.43
C ARG A 259 -10.71 -1.09 -3.32
N LEU A 260 -11.25 -1.14 -2.10
CA LEU A 260 -12.55 -1.71 -1.83
C LEU A 260 -13.64 -0.61 -1.91
N PRO A 261 -14.89 -0.96 -2.28
CA PRO A 261 -16.00 0.00 -2.32
C PRO A 261 -16.17 0.76 -1.01
N SER A 262 -16.64 2.00 -1.05
CA SER A 262 -16.92 2.79 0.15
C SER A 262 -17.81 2.02 1.12
N PRO A 263 -17.49 2.00 2.42
CA PRO A 263 -18.30 1.28 3.38
C PRO A 263 -19.64 1.98 3.61
N PRO A 264 -20.66 1.25 4.08
CA PRO A 264 -21.89 1.89 4.53
C PRO A 264 -21.58 2.82 5.71
N ALA A 265 -22.25 3.98 5.76
CA ALA A 265 -22.10 4.97 6.84
C ALA A 265 -22.85 4.54 8.11
N ASN A 266 -22.56 3.34 8.62
CA ASN A 266 -23.17 2.79 9.82
C ASN A 266 -22.11 2.47 10.89
N ARG A 267 -22.55 2.27 12.14
CA ARG A 267 -21.68 1.96 13.28
C ARG A 267 -21.39 0.47 13.45
N ALA A 268 -21.58 -0.34 12.41
CA ALA A 268 -21.40 -1.78 12.50
C ALA A 268 -19.92 -2.13 12.70
N TRP A 269 -19.66 -3.24 13.41
CA TRP A 269 -18.33 -3.83 13.52
C TRP A 269 -18.11 -4.80 12.37
N VAL A 270 -17.06 -4.59 11.59
CA VAL A 270 -16.71 -5.42 10.44
C VAL A 270 -15.45 -6.21 10.77
N PRO A 271 -15.42 -7.54 10.55
CA PRO A 271 -14.20 -8.33 10.72
C PRO A 271 -13.13 -7.88 9.72
N VAL A 272 -11.90 -7.71 10.21
CA VAL A 272 -10.76 -7.21 9.41
C VAL A 272 -9.46 -8.02 9.61
N GLY A 273 -9.46 -9.00 10.49
CA GLY A 273 -8.27 -9.77 10.82
C GLY A 273 -8.55 -10.92 11.77
N THR A 274 -7.49 -11.60 12.18
CA THR A 274 -7.57 -12.73 13.13
C THR A 274 -7.60 -12.21 14.57
N ALA A 275 -7.72 -13.11 15.54
CA ALA A 275 -7.67 -12.75 16.96
C ALA A 275 -6.33 -12.14 17.39
N THR A 276 -5.24 -12.47 16.68
CA THR A 276 -3.87 -12.12 17.07
C THR A 276 -3.17 -11.19 16.09
N ALA A 277 -3.73 -10.93 14.90
CA ALA A 277 -3.10 -10.07 13.92
C ALA A 277 -4.12 -9.28 13.08
N VAL A 278 -3.78 -8.02 12.81
CA VAL A 278 -4.56 -7.13 11.94
C VAL A 278 -3.63 -6.14 11.23
N THR A 279 -4.00 -5.73 10.02
CA THR A 279 -3.32 -4.66 9.28
C THR A 279 -4.35 -3.63 8.84
N PHE A 280 -4.06 -2.35 9.08
CA PHE A 280 -4.97 -1.25 8.74
C PHE A 280 -4.18 0.04 8.44
N THR A 281 -4.84 1.01 7.82
CA THR A 281 -4.30 2.35 7.54
C THR A 281 -4.82 3.35 8.57
N ASP A 282 -3.94 4.24 9.05
CA ASP A 282 -4.29 5.33 9.96
C ASP A 282 -3.71 6.66 9.44
N ALA A 283 -4.49 7.74 9.49
CA ALA A 283 -4.08 9.05 8.99
C ALA A 283 -2.86 9.61 9.76
N ARG A 284 -2.68 9.25 11.03
CA ARG A 284 -1.56 9.71 11.87
C ARG A 284 -0.22 9.15 11.42
N LEU A 285 -0.22 8.05 10.65
CA LEU A 285 0.99 7.48 10.04
C LEU A 285 1.41 8.21 8.78
N ARG A 286 0.57 9.08 8.22
CA ARG A 286 0.90 9.83 7.01
C ARG A 286 2.08 10.75 7.27
N ALA A 287 3.08 10.66 6.41
CA ALA A 287 4.23 11.56 6.44
C ALA A 287 3.79 13.01 6.23
N PRO A 288 4.45 13.99 6.88
CA PRO A 288 4.21 15.39 6.60
C PRO A 288 4.65 15.75 5.18
N THR A 289 4.12 16.85 4.65
CA THR A 289 4.64 17.45 3.41
C THR A 289 6.07 17.91 3.63
N LEU A 290 6.96 17.61 2.69
CA LEU A 290 8.37 17.99 2.75
C LEU A 290 8.56 19.37 2.14
N ASP A 291 9.38 20.19 2.77
CA ASP A 291 9.86 21.45 2.19
C ASP A 291 11.05 21.21 1.24
N ALA A 292 11.44 22.27 0.53
CA ALA A 292 12.54 22.21 -0.43
C ALA A 292 13.88 21.88 0.23
N ASP A 293 14.12 22.36 1.46
CA ASP A 293 15.37 22.16 2.18
C ASP A 293 15.53 20.69 2.61
N THR A 294 14.46 20.07 3.11
CA THR A 294 14.39 18.64 3.44
C THR A 294 14.65 17.78 2.21
N LEU A 295 13.99 18.10 1.10
CA LEU A 295 14.19 17.38 -0.18
C LEU A 295 15.61 17.54 -0.74
N ALA A 296 16.28 18.65 -0.44
CA ALA A 296 17.66 18.91 -0.85
C ALA A 296 18.70 18.24 0.06
N SER A 297 18.32 17.80 1.26
CA SER A 297 19.23 17.17 2.23
C SER A 297 19.88 15.90 1.66
N THR A 298 21.18 15.74 1.92
CA THR A 298 21.94 14.53 1.61
C THR A 298 22.01 13.54 2.78
N ASP A 299 21.59 13.98 3.97
CA ASP A 299 21.54 13.16 5.18
C ASP A 299 20.09 12.87 5.58
N PRO A 300 19.83 11.77 6.33
CA PRO A 300 18.50 11.53 6.89
C PRO A 300 18.03 12.69 7.77
N VAL A 301 16.80 13.16 7.55
CA VAL A 301 16.22 14.28 8.29
C VAL A 301 15.02 13.77 9.11
N PRO A 302 15.03 13.88 10.45
CA PRO A 302 13.85 13.61 11.25
C PRO A 302 12.77 14.65 10.95
N LEU A 303 11.53 14.21 10.70
CA LEU A 303 10.44 15.09 10.29
C LEU A 303 9.46 15.34 11.42
N SER A 304 8.86 14.26 11.93
CA SER A 304 7.80 14.31 12.94
C SER A 304 7.70 12.99 13.69
N GLY A 305 7.05 13.03 14.85
CA GLY A 305 6.57 11.83 15.54
C GLY A 305 5.11 11.55 15.20
N TRP A 306 4.66 10.32 15.44
CA TRP A 306 3.25 9.95 15.44
C TRP A 306 2.90 9.18 16.70
N GLU A 307 1.66 9.31 17.15
CA GLU A 307 1.13 8.68 18.36
C GLU A 307 -0.24 8.09 18.06
N LEU A 308 -0.50 6.90 18.62
CA LEU A 308 -1.71 6.13 18.45
C LEU A 308 -2.16 5.63 19.83
N PRO A 309 -3.11 6.32 20.48
CA PRO A 309 -3.69 5.86 21.75
C PRO A 309 -4.35 4.49 21.59
N VAL A 310 -4.05 3.61 22.54
CA VAL A 310 -4.64 2.27 22.63
C VAL A 310 -5.05 1.94 24.05
N THR A 311 -5.87 0.92 24.23
CA THR A 311 -6.02 0.26 25.52
C THR A 311 -5.65 -1.22 25.41
N VAL A 312 -4.78 -1.69 26.30
CA VAL A 312 -4.33 -3.08 26.39
C VAL A 312 -4.89 -3.67 27.67
N ASN A 313 -5.74 -4.68 27.54
CA ASN A 313 -6.44 -5.31 28.67
C ASN A 313 -7.17 -4.27 29.56
N GLY A 314 -7.73 -3.23 28.94
CA GLY A 314 -8.46 -2.15 29.61
C GLY A 314 -7.58 -1.06 30.24
N ARG A 315 -6.26 -1.15 30.13
CA ARG A 315 -5.33 -0.10 30.58
C ARG A 315 -4.92 0.77 29.41
N ALA A 316 -4.96 2.10 29.60
CA ALA A 316 -4.47 3.04 28.60
C ALA A 316 -2.97 2.82 28.35
N ALA A 317 -2.58 2.85 27.09
CA ALA A 317 -1.21 2.78 26.63
C ALA A 317 -1.09 3.54 25.30
N GLU A 318 0.11 3.60 24.75
CA GLU A 318 0.39 4.34 23.52
C GLU A 318 1.33 3.55 22.62
N LEU A 319 0.99 3.54 21.33
CA LEU A 319 1.88 3.19 20.25
C LEU A 319 2.44 4.49 19.66
N SER A 320 3.75 4.60 19.49
CA SER A 320 4.34 5.79 18.89
C SER A 320 5.50 5.47 17.97
N GLY A 321 5.86 6.44 17.14
CA GLY A 321 6.90 6.27 16.14
C GLY A 321 7.33 7.57 15.49
N THR A 322 8.11 7.44 14.43
CA THR A 322 8.77 8.57 13.76
C THR A 322 8.61 8.51 12.25
N HIS A 323 8.68 9.70 11.65
CA HIS A 323 8.87 9.92 10.22
C HIS A 323 10.27 10.46 9.99
N THR A 324 11.03 9.78 9.14
CA THR A 324 12.39 10.20 8.78
C THR A 324 12.51 10.26 7.27
N TRP A 325 12.80 11.44 6.73
CA TRP A 325 13.24 11.55 5.35
C TRP A 325 14.60 10.86 5.21
N THR A 326 14.70 9.94 4.26
CA THR A 326 15.93 9.24 3.92
C THR A 326 16.24 9.55 2.46
N PRO A 327 17.23 10.42 2.17
CA PRO A 327 17.59 10.72 0.81
C PRO A 327 18.09 9.45 0.12
N THR A 328 17.83 9.34 -1.18
CA THR A 328 18.40 8.26 -1.97
C THR A 328 19.88 8.55 -2.07
N LEU A 329 20.70 7.81 -1.30
CA LEU A 329 22.14 7.99 -1.28
C LEU A 329 22.66 7.91 -2.70
N GLN A 330 23.08 9.07 -3.24
CA GLN A 330 23.94 9.14 -4.41
C GLN A 330 25.31 8.62 -3.99
N LYS A 331 25.46 7.33 -3.68
CA LYS A 331 26.78 6.68 -3.67
C LYS A 331 27.23 6.50 -5.13
N VAL A 332 27.35 7.62 -5.83
CA VAL A 332 28.33 7.83 -6.88
C VAL A 332 29.59 8.38 -6.18
N ALA A 333 29.98 7.71 -5.09
CA ALA A 333 31.34 7.88 -4.60
C ALA A 333 32.19 7.15 -5.63
N ALA A 334 32.67 7.94 -6.60
CA ALA A 334 33.95 7.79 -7.24
C ALA A 334 34.76 6.60 -6.69
N SER A 335 34.58 5.40 -7.27
CA SER A 335 35.69 4.47 -7.47
C SER A 335 36.60 5.05 -8.57
N ARG A 336 36.96 6.32 -8.43
CA ARG A 336 38.00 6.97 -9.18
C ARG A 336 39.27 6.69 -8.39
N SER A 337 40.05 5.78 -8.94
CA SER A 337 41.35 5.27 -8.50
C SER A 337 41.35 4.15 -7.45
N TRP A 338 41.68 2.94 -7.92
CA TRP A 338 42.94 2.33 -7.53
C TRP A 338 43.66 1.83 -8.79
N PRO A 339 44.85 2.35 -9.13
CA PRO A 339 45.60 1.96 -10.31
C PRO A 339 46.39 0.68 -10.01
N PHE A 340 45.72 -0.46 -9.86
CA PHE A 340 46.43 -1.74 -9.93
C PHE A 340 46.41 -2.19 -11.38
N GLY A 341 47.54 -1.95 -12.04
CA GLY A 341 47.84 -2.46 -13.38
C GLY A 341 47.78 -4.01 -13.43
N PRO A 342 47.81 -4.58 -14.64
CA PRO A 342 47.69 -6.01 -14.84
C PRO A 342 49.02 -6.69 -14.52
N ALA A 343 49.18 -7.21 -13.30
CA ALA A 343 50.21 -8.21 -13.02
C ALA A 343 49.92 -8.96 -11.70
N ALA A 344 50.08 -10.28 -11.76
CA ALA A 344 50.22 -11.22 -10.65
C ALA A 344 48.94 -11.68 -9.92
N SER A 345 48.34 -12.73 -10.50
CA SER A 345 47.99 -13.98 -9.82
C SER A 345 48.58 -14.19 -8.41
N GLY A 346 47.71 -14.52 -7.44
CA GLY A 346 48.07 -15.42 -6.33
C GLY A 346 47.64 -14.99 -4.92
N GLY A 347 46.59 -15.63 -4.40
CA GLY A 347 46.58 -16.11 -3.01
C GLY A 347 45.89 -15.28 -1.93
N MET A 348 44.93 -15.93 -1.28
CA MET A 348 44.54 -15.81 0.15
C MET A 348 43.87 -14.52 0.66
N ALA A 349 42.57 -14.63 0.98
CA ALA A 349 42.05 -14.48 2.36
C ALA A 349 40.51 -14.55 2.39
N LEU A 350 39.98 -15.78 2.30
CA LEU A 350 38.83 -16.18 3.12
C LEU A 350 39.45 -16.71 4.43
N PHE A 351 38.94 -16.31 5.60
CA PHE A 351 38.79 -17.14 6.82
C PHE A 351 38.57 -16.22 8.03
N GLY A 352 37.35 -16.22 8.56
CA GLY A 352 37.08 -15.63 9.88
C GLY A 352 35.61 -15.31 10.07
N ILE A 353 34.75 -16.32 10.11
CA ILE A 353 33.44 -16.44 10.80
C ILE A 353 32.77 -17.67 10.16
N GLY A 354 33.02 -18.87 10.71
CA GLY A 354 32.50 -20.10 10.13
C GLY A 354 33.11 -21.39 10.68
N ALA A 355 33.35 -21.48 11.99
CA ALA A 355 33.78 -22.72 12.62
C ALA A 355 33.49 -22.68 14.14
N PHE A 356 32.23 -22.90 14.56
CA PHE A 356 31.95 -23.28 15.97
C PHE A 356 30.61 -24.00 16.24
N VAL A 357 29.95 -24.64 15.25
CA VAL A 357 28.64 -25.32 15.51
C VAL A 357 28.56 -26.78 15.02
N LEU A 358 29.66 -27.44 14.65
CA LEU A 358 29.63 -28.86 14.28
C LEU A 358 30.60 -29.69 15.11
N ALA A 359 30.28 -29.87 16.39
CA ALA A 359 30.88 -30.90 17.24
C ALA A 359 30.01 -31.22 18.48
N ALA A 360 28.80 -31.74 18.27
CA ALA A 360 28.11 -32.59 19.27
C ALA A 360 26.84 -33.19 18.66
N GLY A 361 26.76 -34.53 18.56
CA GLY A 361 25.48 -35.22 18.51
C GLY A 361 25.20 -36.15 17.33
N VAL A 362 26.12 -37.05 16.99
CA VAL A 362 25.78 -38.31 16.31
C VAL A 362 26.22 -39.46 17.20
N VAL A 363 25.27 -40.04 17.95
CA VAL A 363 25.36 -41.43 18.41
C VAL A 363 24.02 -42.11 18.14
N LEU A 364 24.11 -43.02 17.18
CA LEU A 364 23.23 -44.13 16.81
C LEU A 364 22.34 -44.71 17.91
N ASN A 365 21.09 -45.04 17.57
CA ASN A 365 20.61 -46.39 17.87
C ASN A 365 19.62 -46.90 16.81
N ARG A 366 19.81 -48.18 16.43
CA ARG A 366 19.14 -48.88 15.33
C ARG A 366 17.86 -49.60 15.79
N ARG A 367 16.86 -49.59 14.90
CA ARG A 367 15.77 -50.55 14.53
C ARG A 367 15.72 -51.94 15.22
N PRO A 368 14.54 -52.59 15.36
CA PRO A 368 13.89 -53.27 14.23
C PRO A 368 12.34 -53.33 14.18
N ASP A 369 11.88 -53.78 13.01
CA ASP A 369 10.54 -54.11 12.53
C ASP A 369 9.64 -54.90 13.48
N ARG A 370 8.32 -54.67 13.35
CA ARG A 370 7.33 -55.75 13.41
C ARG A 370 6.15 -55.51 12.48
N SER A 371 5.85 -56.58 11.78
CA SER A 371 4.87 -56.83 10.74
C SER A 371 3.46 -57.13 11.27
N LEU A 372 2.47 -56.86 10.41
CA LEU A 372 1.21 -57.62 10.17
C LEU A 372 0.06 -57.58 11.19
N GLY A 373 -1.14 -57.36 10.61
CA GLY A 373 -2.49 -57.53 11.17
C GLY A 373 -3.44 -56.61 10.40
N LEU A 374 -3.89 -56.93 9.18
CA LEU A 374 -5.05 -57.79 8.85
C LEU A 374 -6.24 -57.59 9.81
N GLY A 375 -7.30 -56.99 9.27
CA GLY A 375 -8.61 -56.86 9.90
C GLY A 375 -9.60 -56.18 8.96
N ASN A 376 -10.32 -56.99 8.20
CA ASN A 376 -11.43 -56.65 7.31
C ASN A 376 -12.66 -56.14 8.09
N GLU A 377 -13.58 -55.51 7.34
CA GLU A 377 -15.07 -55.49 7.43
C GLU A 377 -15.57 -54.05 7.17
N ALA A 378 -16.05 -53.70 5.97
CA ALA A 378 -17.32 -54.07 5.32
C ALA A 378 -18.57 -53.48 6.00
N GLY A 379 -19.32 -52.64 5.27
CA GLY A 379 -20.80 -52.67 5.32
C GLY A 379 -21.56 -51.34 5.34
N ALA A 380 -22.53 -51.26 4.42
CA ALA A 380 -23.75 -50.43 4.37
C ALA A 380 -23.60 -48.95 3.95
N GLU A 381 -23.89 -48.60 2.69
CA GLU A 381 -25.22 -48.40 2.06
C GLU A 381 -25.88 -47.05 2.43
N GLY A 382 -26.14 -46.23 1.39
CA GLY A 382 -26.96 -45.01 1.46
C GLY A 382 -28.46 -45.33 1.62
N PRO A 383 -29.37 -44.33 1.48
CA PRO A 383 -29.66 -43.85 0.13
C PRO A 383 -30.17 -42.38 -0.01
N GLN A 384 -30.15 -41.95 -1.28
CA GLN A 384 -31.17 -41.17 -2.02
C GLN A 384 -31.65 -39.78 -1.57
N VAL A 385 -31.21 -38.79 -2.37
CA VAL A 385 -32.03 -37.93 -3.25
C VAL A 385 -33.53 -37.79 -2.91
N GLY A 386 -33.90 -36.57 -2.49
CA GLY A 386 -35.29 -36.09 -2.48
C GLY A 386 -35.38 -34.76 -3.23
N SER A 387 -35.99 -34.81 -4.42
CA SER A 387 -36.46 -33.69 -5.22
C SER A 387 -37.79 -33.18 -4.65
N ALA A 388 -37.97 -31.86 -4.54
CA ALA A 388 -39.29 -31.25 -4.45
C ALA A 388 -39.28 -29.85 -5.08
N ALA A 389 -39.88 -29.77 -6.26
CA ALA A 389 -40.41 -28.56 -6.86
C ALA A 389 -41.80 -28.25 -6.27
N SER A 390 -42.12 -26.97 -6.08
CA SER A 390 -43.47 -26.39 -6.01
C SER A 390 -43.32 -24.87 -6.12
N ALA A 391 -43.74 -24.28 -7.24
CA ALA A 391 -45.05 -23.64 -7.46
C ALA A 391 -45.07 -22.17 -6.96
N LEU A 392 -45.02 -21.19 -7.86
CA LEU A 392 -46.19 -20.46 -8.39
C LEU A 392 -46.90 -19.60 -7.33
N CYS A 393 -46.62 -18.30 -7.36
CA CYS A 393 -47.60 -17.26 -7.01
C CYS A 393 -47.41 -16.08 -7.98
N ASP A 394 -48.29 -16.09 -8.97
CA ASP A 394 -48.68 -14.98 -9.83
C ASP A 394 -49.68 -14.13 -9.03
N VAL A 395 -49.39 -12.84 -8.80
CA VAL A 395 -50.40 -11.85 -8.41
C VAL A 395 -50.11 -10.57 -9.19
N ARG A 396 -50.81 -10.43 -10.32
CA ARG A 396 -51.15 -9.13 -10.90
C ARG A 396 -52.21 -8.45 -10.02
N ARG A 397 -51.95 -7.21 -9.65
CA ARG A 397 -52.89 -6.08 -9.84
C ARG A 397 -52.10 -4.86 -10.25
#